data_AF-A0AAW5B2T4-F1
#
_entry.id   AF-A0AAW5B2T4-F1
#
_cell.length_a   1.000
_cell.length_b   1.000
_cell.length_c   1.000
_cell.angle_alpha   90.00
_cell.angle_beta   90.00
_cell.angle_gamma   90.00
#
_symmetry.space_group_name_H-M   'P 1'
#
loop_
_entity.id
_entity.type
_entity.pdbx_description
1 polymer ?
#
loop_
_entity_poly.entity_id
_entity_poly.type
_entity_poly.pdbx_seq_one_letter_code
_entity_poly.pdbx_strand_id
1 'polypeptide(L)'
;MPFSSRFPTIIPIIIINPLNSKEMNNKKKNEGRTDFSYYGLYLLDYLTTNKFEQAADEAFIRERTDRAAEAYERARLEGYPADGAQELAMKVLTEGLRYSRHAILREVVENEFAGEVPGEKCEAFTQKLLPLVGNVFSIYDLSDDNFALSPEYDLLYTELTGAVILYIEEYGV
;
A
#
# COMPACT_ATOMS: atom_id res chain seq x y z
N MET A 1 -23.42 -26.47 -1.41
CA MET A 1 -23.10 -25.73 -0.18
C MET A 1 -23.20 -24.25 -0.51
N PRO A 2 -23.93 -23.43 0.27
CA PRO A 2 -24.01 -22.01 -0.04
C PRO A 2 -22.72 -21.34 0.45
N PHE A 3 -21.96 -20.76 -0.48
CA PHE A 3 -20.90 -19.81 -0.15
C PHE A 3 -21.53 -18.66 0.61
N SER A 4 -21.35 -18.65 1.93
CA SER A 4 -21.63 -17.49 2.75
C SER A 4 -20.49 -16.51 2.50
N SER A 5 -20.65 -15.64 1.49
CA SER A 5 -19.80 -14.47 1.31
C SER A 5 -20.09 -13.49 2.44
N ARG A 6 -19.56 -13.81 3.61
CA ARG A 6 -19.47 -12.89 4.73
C ARG A 6 -18.35 -11.94 4.36
N PHE A 7 -18.65 -10.94 3.51
CA PHE A 7 -17.76 -9.82 3.26
C PHE A 7 -17.23 -9.32 4.61
N PRO A 8 -15.92 -9.42 4.89
CA PRO A 8 -15.34 -8.54 5.88
C PRO A 8 -15.41 -7.15 5.25
N THR A 9 -16.43 -6.39 5.61
CA THR A 9 -16.22 -4.95 5.69
C THR A 9 -14.95 -4.76 6.51
N ILE A 10 -14.10 -3.81 6.12
CA ILE A 10 -12.86 -3.42 6.79
C ILE A 10 -11.60 -4.02 6.11
N ILE A 11 -11.32 -3.64 4.85
CA ILE A 11 -10.03 -2.93 4.68
C ILE A 11 -10.19 -1.78 5.67
N PRO A 12 -9.41 -1.69 6.76
CA PRO A 12 -9.49 -0.51 7.58
C PRO A 12 -9.28 0.62 6.59
N ILE A 13 -10.30 1.46 6.40
CA ILE A 13 -10.08 2.85 6.06
C ILE A 13 -9.01 3.23 7.06
N ILE A 14 -7.75 3.20 6.60
CA ILE A 14 -6.60 3.46 7.43
C ILE A 14 -6.89 4.87 7.86
N ILE A 15 -7.36 5.01 9.09
CA ILE A 15 -7.57 6.30 9.72
C ILE A 15 -6.16 6.87 9.69
N ILE A 16 -5.94 7.77 8.73
CA ILE A 16 -4.71 8.53 8.57
C ILE A 16 -4.60 9.31 9.87
N ASN A 17 -3.92 8.74 10.86
CA ASN A 17 -3.51 9.51 12.00
C ASN A 17 -2.56 10.58 11.45
N PRO A 18 -2.79 11.87 11.75
CA PRO A 18 -1.80 12.88 11.43
C PRO A 18 -0.49 12.48 12.12
N LEU A 19 0.61 12.50 11.36
CA LEU A 19 1.97 12.23 11.82
C LEU A 19 2.17 12.84 13.22
N ASN A 20 2.31 11.99 14.23
CA ASN A 20 2.60 12.44 15.59
C ASN A 20 4.05 12.96 15.59
N SER A 21 4.19 14.28 15.54
CA SER A 21 5.45 15.04 15.48
C SER A 21 6.47 14.76 16.61
N LYS A 22 6.16 13.86 17.55
CA LYS A 22 6.98 13.54 18.74
C LYS A 22 7.98 12.40 18.56
N GLU A 23 7.99 11.65 17.45
CA GLU A 23 8.94 10.53 17.26
C GLU A 23 10.21 10.87 16.45
N MET A 24 10.57 12.15 16.29
CA MET A 24 11.77 12.55 15.53
C MET A 24 13.09 12.56 16.33
N ASN A 25 13.23 11.79 17.41
CA ASN A 25 14.48 11.70 18.18
C ASN A 25 15.06 10.28 18.21
N ASN A 26 15.52 9.76 17.07
CA ASN A 26 16.46 8.63 17.02
C ASN A 26 17.54 8.86 15.95
N LYS A 27 18.57 9.61 16.37
CA LYS A 27 19.64 10.19 15.56
C LYS A 27 20.72 9.19 15.06
N LYS A 28 20.37 7.93 14.77
CA LYS A 28 21.38 6.93 14.32
C LYS A 28 21.00 6.08 13.10
N LYS A 29 19.90 6.37 12.39
CA LYS A 29 19.51 5.63 11.17
C LYS A 29 19.04 6.53 10.00
N ASN A 30 19.41 7.81 10.00
CA ASN A 30 18.79 8.86 9.18
C ASN A 30 19.77 9.60 8.25
N GLU A 31 20.76 8.94 7.66
CA GLU A 31 21.68 9.65 6.74
C GLU A 31 21.04 9.97 5.37
N GLY A 32 19.92 9.31 5.00
CA GLY A 32 19.11 9.66 3.81
C GLY A 32 17.70 10.20 4.12
N ARG A 33 17.30 10.25 5.40
CA ARG A 33 15.97 10.76 5.81
C ARG A 33 15.95 12.27 6.04
N THR A 34 17.11 12.90 6.22
CA THR A 34 17.23 14.34 6.51
C THR A 34 17.00 15.25 5.30
N ASP A 35 16.97 14.68 4.11
CA ASP A 35 16.95 15.46 2.86
C ASP A 35 15.53 15.59 2.27
N PHE A 36 14.52 14.99 2.91
CA PHE A 36 13.13 15.05 2.46
C PHE A 36 12.36 16.20 3.10
N SER A 37 11.54 16.85 2.28
CA SER A 37 10.54 17.82 2.72
C SER A 37 9.42 17.16 3.54
N TYR A 38 8.49 17.95 4.08
CA TYR A 38 7.33 17.43 4.81
C TYR A 38 6.59 16.31 4.03
N TYR A 39 6.27 16.56 2.76
CA TYR A 39 5.58 15.59 1.91
C TYR A 39 6.43 14.34 1.63
N GLY A 40 7.75 14.51 1.49
CA GLY A 40 8.66 13.37 1.29
C GLY A 40 8.75 12.47 2.52
N LEU A 41 8.82 13.05 3.72
CA LEU A 41 8.79 12.29 4.97
C LEU A 41 7.46 11.57 5.17
N TYR A 42 6.34 12.24 4.89
CA TYR A 42 5.02 11.64 4.93
C TYR A 42 4.91 10.45 3.97
N LEU A 43 5.30 10.66 2.71
CA LEU A 43 5.17 9.63 1.68
C LEU A 43 6.08 8.43 1.99
N LEU A 44 7.32 8.66 2.42
CA LEU A 44 8.21 7.58 2.81
C LEU A 44 7.64 6.75 3.97
N ASP A 45 7.08 7.40 4.98
CA ASP A 45 6.45 6.73 6.12
C ASP A 45 5.22 5.91 5.68
N TYR A 46 4.37 6.51 4.84
CA TYR A 46 3.20 5.86 4.27
C TYR A 46 3.57 4.62 3.45
N LEU A 47 4.54 4.74 2.54
CA LEU A 47 4.99 3.65 1.68
C LEU A 47 5.63 2.52 2.52
N THR A 48 6.45 2.87 3.52
CA THR A 48 7.11 1.90 4.39
C THR A 48 6.11 1.13 5.23
N THR A 49 5.17 1.85 5.86
CA THR A 49 4.15 1.26 6.74
C THR A 49 3.25 0.28 5.98
N ASN A 50 2.89 0.63 4.74
CA ASN A 50 2.01 -0.17 3.90
C ASN A 50 2.78 -1.12 2.95
N LYS A 51 4.11 -1.23 3.09
CA LYS A 51 4.99 -2.13 2.33
C LYS A 51 4.84 -2.01 0.81
N PHE A 52 4.74 -0.77 0.35
CA PHE A 52 4.84 -0.47 -1.07
C PHE A 52 6.28 -0.64 -1.55
N GLU A 53 6.45 -1.22 -2.74
CA GLU A 53 7.78 -1.38 -3.35
C GLU A 53 8.46 -0.04 -3.64
N GLN A 54 7.65 0.99 -3.91
CA GLN A 54 8.09 2.37 -4.12
C GLN A 54 8.79 2.98 -2.89
N ALA A 55 8.70 2.37 -1.70
CA ALA A 55 9.45 2.83 -0.52
C ALA A 55 10.98 2.80 -0.72
N ALA A 56 11.46 1.94 -1.62
CA ALA A 56 12.88 1.85 -1.97
C ALA A 56 13.25 2.72 -3.19
N ASP A 57 12.26 3.36 -3.84
CA ASP A 57 12.47 4.19 -5.04
C ASP A 57 12.52 5.67 -4.66
N GLU A 58 13.74 6.15 -4.43
CA GLU A 58 13.97 7.55 -4.09
C GLU A 58 13.55 8.52 -5.22
N ALA A 59 13.64 8.11 -6.49
CA ALA A 59 13.24 8.94 -7.61
C ALA A 59 11.71 9.12 -7.63
N PHE A 60 10.97 8.03 -7.43
CA PHE A 60 9.51 8.07 -7.26
C PHE A 60 9.11 8.99 -6.10
N ILE A 61 9.75 8.86 -4.94
CA ILE A 61 9.41 9.67 -3.76
C ILE A 61 9.66 11.16 -4.03
N ARG A 62 10.79 11.52 -4.65
CA ARG A 62 11.12 12.91 -5.00
C ARG A 62 10.12 13.48 -6.01
N GLU A 63 9.91 12.79 -7.11
CA GLU A 63 8.96 13.21 -8.16
C GLU A 63 7.54 13.40 -7.60
N ARG A 64 7.07 12.45 -6.78
CA ARG A 64 5.74 12.49 -6.17
C ARG A 64 5.62 13.64 -5.17
N THR A 65 6.68 13.89 -4.41
CA THR A 65 6.77 15.00 -3.45
C THR A 65 6.74 16.36 -4.15
N ASP A 66 7.48 16.51 -5.25
CA ASP A 66 7.52 17.74 -6.04
C ASP A 66 6.14 18.03 -6.64
N ARG A 67 5.46 17.02 -7.21
CA ARG A 67 4.08 17.17 -7.71
C ARG A 67 3.09 17.60 -6.64
N ALA A 68 3.21 17.04 -5.43
CA ALA A 68 2.34 17.43 -4.31
C ALA A 68 2.59 18.89 -3.88
N ALA A 69 3.86 19.31 -3.81
CA ALA A 69 4.22 20.70 -3.51
C ALA A 69 3.70 21.66 -4.59
N GLU A 70 3.87 21.33 -5.87
CA GLU A 70 3.33 22.12 -6.98
C GLU A 70 1.80 22.23 -6.92
N ALA A 71 1.11 21.15 -6.57
CA ALA A 71 -0.35 21.15 -6.42
C ALA A 71 -0.79 22.09 -5.29
N TYR A 72 -0.09 22.08 -4.15
CA TYR A 72 -0.32 23.01 -3.06
C TYR A 72 -0.13 24.47 -3.51
N GLU A 73 1.01 24.78 -4.12
CA GLU A 73 1.33 26.14 -4.57
C GLU A 73 0.31 26.66 -5.59
N ARG A 74 -0.07 25.84 -6.57
CA ARG A 74 -1.08 26.17 -7.55
C ARG A 74 -2.43 26.47 -6.90
N ALA A 75 -2.89 25.61 -5.99
CA ALA A 75 -4.15 25.83 -5.28
C ALA A 75 -4.11 27.14 -4.46
N ARG A 76 -2.97 27.47 -3.83
CA ARG A 76 -2.80 28.74 -3.12
C ARG A 76 -2.89 29.95 -4.05
N LEU A 77 -2.32 29.87 -5.27
CA LEU A 77 -2.43 30.92 -6.28
C LEU A 77 -3.85 31.08 -6.82
N GLU A 78 -4.60 29.99 -6.89
CA GLU A 78 -6.03 29.98 -7.29
C GLU A 78 -6.97 30.50 -6.19
N GLY A 79 -6.44 30.84 -5.00
CA GLY A 79 -7.19 31.43 -3.90
C GLY A 79 -7.77 30.44 -2.90
N TYR A 80 -7.39 29.16 -2.96
CA TYR A 80 -7.81 28.18 -1.97
C TYR A 80 -7.24 28.51 -0.57
N PRO A 81 -8.00 28.26 0.51
CA PRO A 81 -7.44 28.28 1.86
C PRO A 81 -6.34 27.23 2.00
N ALA A 82 -5.46 27.40 3.00
CA ALA A 82 -4.33 26.49 3.22
C ALA A 82 -4.78 25.03 3.37
N ASP A 83 -5.87 24.79 4.10
CA ASP A 83 -6.41 23.44 4.31
C ASP A 83 -6.89 22.80 3.00
N GLY A 84 -7.55 23.56 2.12
CA GLY A 84 -8.00 23.06 0.81
C GLY A 84 -6.83 22.79 -0.14
N ALA A 85 -5.81 23.65 -0.13
CA ALA A 85 -4.59 23.41 -0.89
C ALA A 85 -3.85 22.17 -0.38
N GLN A 86 -3.83 21.96 0.95
CA GLN A 86 -3.23 20.78 1.57
C GLN A 86 -3.99 19.50 1.18
N GLU A 87 -5.32 19.51 1.17
CA GLU A 87 -6.12 18.36 0.74
C GLU A 87 -5.79 17.93 -0.70
N LEU A 88 -5.69 18.89 -1.63
CA LEU A 88 -5.31 18.62 -3.01
C LEU A 88 -3.89 18.06 -3.12
N ALA A 89 -2.94 18.63 -2.38
CA ALA A 89 -1.57 18.13 -2.35
C ALA A 89 -1.49 16.69 -1.81
N MET A 90 -2.21 16.38 -0.74
CA MET A 90 -2.27 15.03 -0.18
C MET A 90 -2.91 14.05 -1.16
N LYS A 91 -3.97 14.46 -1.88
CA LYS A 91 -4.58 13.64 -2.93
C LYS A 91 -3.57 13.27 -4.01
N VAL A 92 -2.80 14.24 -4.51
CA VAL A 92 -1.73 14.00 -5.50
C VAL A 92 -0.63 13.11 -4.93
N LEU A 93 -0.26 13.32 -3.67
CA LEU A 93 0.80 12.58 -2.98
C LEU A 93 0.48 11.09 -2.86
N THR A 94 -0.77 10.74 -2.56
CA THR A 94 -1.21 9.36 -2.31
C THR A 94 -1.95 8.72 -3.49
N GLU A 95 -2.07 9.41 -4.62
CA GLU A 95 -2.77 8.91 -5.80
C GLU A 95 -2.15 7.61 -6.33
N GLY A 96 -3.00 6.60 -6.53
CA GLY A 96 -2.59 5.27 -6.99
C GLY A 96 -1.84 4.44 -5.95
N LEU A 97 -1.82 4.88 -4.68
CA LEU A 97 -1.15 4.18 -3.58
C LEU A 97 -2.14 3.63 -2.55
N ARG A 98 -3.37 3.30 -2.95
CA ARG A 98 -4.36 2.71 -2.04
C ARG A 98 -4.14 1.22 -1.80
N TYR A 99 -3.79 0.49 -2.85
CA TYR A 99 -3.75 -0.96 -2.83
C TYR A 99 -2.32 -1.46 -2.87
N SER A 100 -1.82 -1.93 -1.73
CA SER A 100 -0.51 -2.56 -1.63
C SER A 100 -0.61 -4.03 -2.04
N ARG A 101 0.26 -4.46 -2.97
CA ARG A 101 0.37 -5.87 -3.37
C ARG A 101 0.67 -6.78 -2.20
N HIS A 102 1.53 -6.32 -1.29
CA HIS A 102 1.83 -7.06 -0.05
C HIS A 102 0.58 -7.24 0.80
N ALA A 103 -0.19 -6.16 1.01
CA ALA A 103 -1.39 -6.21 1.83
C ALA A 103 -2.45 -7.17 1.26
N ILE A 104 -2.70 -7.10 -0.05
CA ILE A 104 -3.67 -8.00 -0.73
C ILE A 104 -3.20 -9.46 -0.64
N LEU A 105 -1.93 -9.74 -0.92
CA LEU A 105 -1.43 -11.11 -0.85
C LEU A 105 -1.46 -11.64 0.60
N ARG A 106 -1.12 -10.79 1.58
CA ARG A 106 -1.23 -11.14 3.00
C ARG A 106 -2.66 -11.48 3.38
N GLU A 107 -3.62 -10.68 2.93
CA GLU A 107 -5.05 -10.92 3.15
C GLU A 107 -5.49 -12.30 2.60
N VAL A 108 -5.11 -12.64 1.37
CA VAL A 108 -5.38 -13.96 0.79
C VAL A 108 -4.79 -15.09 1.65
N VAL A 109 -3.53 -14.96 2.06
CA VAL A 109 -2.85 -15.97 2.90
C VAL A 109 -3.54 -16.12 4.26
N GLU A 110 -3.90 -15.00 4.90
CA GLU A 110 -4.53 -15.00 6.23
C GLU A 110 -5.96 -15.56 6.21
N ASN A 111 -6.72 -15.28 5.16
CA ASN A 111 -8.12 -15.67 5.09
C ASN A 111 -8.30 -17.10 4.56
N GLU A 112 -7.59 -17.46 3.49
CA GLU A 112 -7.81 -18.73 2.78
C GLU A 112 -6.90 -19.86 3.27
N PHE A 113 -5.76 -19.53 3.90
CA PHE A 113 -4.73 -20.51 4.27
C PHE A 113 -4.38 -20.49 5.76
N ALA A 114 -5.27 -20.01 6.63
CA ALA A 114 -5.04 -19.99 8.07
C ALA A 114 -4.81 -21.38 8.69
N GLY A 115 -5.28 -22.45 8.03
CA GLY A 115 -5.08 -23.84 8.47
C GLY A 115 -3.69 -24.38 8.11
N GLU A 116 -3.12 -23.90 7.00
CA GLU A 116 -1.87 -24.35 6.41
C GLU A 116 -0.69 -23.47 6.82
N VAL A 117 -0.91 -22.15 6.89
CA VAL A 117 0.08 -21.14 7.21
C VAL A 117 -0.22 -20.54 8.59
N PRO A 118 0.55 -20.91 9.63
CA PRO A 118 0.38 -20.32 10.96
C PRO A 118 0.59 -18.80 10.90
N GLY A 119 -0.19 -18.04 11.68
CA GLY A 119 -0.12 -16.57 11.70
C GLY A 119 1.29 -16.02 11.94
N GLU A 120 2.10 -16.69 12.77
CA GLU A 120 3.51 -16.32 13.03
C GLU A 120 4.41 -16.40 11.79
N LYS A 121 4.06 -17.28 10.83
CA LYS A 121 4.78 -17.47 9.57
C LYS A 121 4.18 -16.68 8.41
N CYS A 122 2.95 -16.17 8.56
CA CYS A 122 2.21 -15.52 7.48
C CYS A 122 3.03 -14.41 6.82
N GLU A 123 3.63 -13.52 7.62
CA GLU A 123 4.42 -12.41 7.08
C GLU A 123 5.64 -12.88 6.26
N ALA A 124 6.37 -13.88 6.77
CA ALA A 124 7.53 -14.43 6.08
C ALA A 124 7.12 -15.16 4.79
N PHE A 125 6.00 -15.89 4.83
CA PHE A 125 5.45 -16.59 3.68
C PHE A 125 4.97 -15.62 2.60
N THR A 126 4.22 -14.58 2.97
CA THR A 126 3.79 -13.50 2.06
C THR A 126 4.99 -12.84 1.40
N GLN A 127 6.04 -12.49 2.15
CA GLN A 127 7.26 -11.88 1.57
C GLN A 127 7.96 -12.79 0.57
N LYS A 128 7.99 -14.10 0.82
CA LYS A 128 8.58 -15.10 -0.07
C LYS A 128 7.77 -15.25 -1.36
N LEU A 129 6.45 -15.23 -1.27
CA LEU A 129 5.54 -15.40 -2.40
C LEU A 129 5.41 -14.16 -3.27
N LEU A 130 5.45 -12.96 -2.67
CA LEU A 130 5.20 -11.70 -3.37
C LEU A 130 5.95 -11.55 -4.71
N PRO A 131 7.27 -11.81 -4.81
CA PRO A 131 7.97 -11.72 -6.10
C PRO A 131 7.56 -12.80 -7.12
N LEU A 132 7.04 -13.96 -6.65
CA LEU A 132 6.65 -15.08 -7.51
C LEU A 132 5.31 -14.84 -8.20
N VAL A 133 4.40 -14.13 -7.52
CA VAL A 133 3.06 -13.79 -8.05
C VAL A 133 3.02 -12.40 -8.69
N GLY A 134 4.17 -11.76 -8.91
CA GLY A 134 4.25 -10.41 -9.47
C GLY A 134 3.60 -10.28 -10.85
N ASN A 135 3.61 -11.35 -11.64
CA ASN A 135 2.94 -11.41 -12.95
C ASN A 135 1.41 -11.36 -12.83
N VAL A 136 0.82 -11.97 -11.82
CA VAL A 136 -0.63 -11.92 -11.56
C VAL A 136 -1.03 -10.47 -11.33
N PHE A 137 -0.34 -9.78 -10.42
CA PHE A 137 -0.61 -8.37 -10.15
C PHE A 137 -0.44 -7.45 -11.36
N SER A 138 0.47 -7.77 -12.30
CA SER A 138 0.72 -6.93 -13.48
C SER A 138 -0.45 -6.84 -14.48
N ILE A 139 -1.44 -7.72 -14.34
CA ILE A 139 -2.65 -7.75 -15.17
C ILE A 139 -3.65 -6.68 -14.71
N TYR A 140 -3.56 -6.25 -13.44
CA TYR A 140 -4.57 -5.43 -12.78
C TYR A 140 -4.07 -3.99 -12.55
N ASP A 141 -4.96 -3.03 -12.73
CA ASP A 141 -4.68 -1.62 -12.41
C ASP A 141 -4.98 -1.32 -10.94
N LEU A 142 -3.99 -1.56 -10.09
CA LEU A 142 -4.07 -1.25 -8.66
C LEU A 142 -4.02 0.26 -8.36
N SER A 143 -3.84 1.11 -9.38
CA SER A 143 -3.84 2.56 -9.21
C SER A 143 -5.26 3.16 -9.22
N ASP A 144 -6.27 2.42 -9.68
CA ASP A 144 -7.66 2.83 -9.60
C ASP A 144 -8.14 2.80 -8.13
N ASP A 145 -8.49 3.97 -7.59
CA ASP A 145 -9.02 4.13 -6.24
C ASP A 145 -10.27 3.25 -5.97
N ASN A 146 -11.04 2.90 -7.01
CA ASN A 146 -12.24 2.07 -6.89
C ASN A 146 -12.00 0.59 -7.18
N PHE A 147 -10.75 0.15 -7.35
CA PHE A 147 -10.41 -1.24 -7.71
C PHE A 147 -11.10 -2.28 -6.82
N ALA A 148 -11.16 -2.08 -5.50
CA ALA A 148 -11.83 -3.02 -4.59
C ALA A 148 -13.36 -3.13 -4.76
N LEU A 149 -13.98 -2.22 -5.52
CA LEU A 149 -15.41 -2.28 -5.87
C LEU A 149 -15.65 -2.90 -7.23
N SER A 150 -14.59 -3.25 -7.95
CA SER A 150 -14.66 -3.73 -9.32
C SER A 150 -14.58 -5.27 -9.36
N PRO A 151 -15.17 -5.94 -10.37
CA PRO A 151 -15.08 -7.40 -10.53
C PRO A 151 -13.64 -7.92 -10.65
N GLU A 152 -12.72 -7.06 -11.08
CA GLU A 152 -11.30 -7.37 -11.23
C GLU A 152 -10.62 -7.68 -9.90
N TYR A 153 -11.09 -7.11 -8.78
CA TYR A 153 -10.57 -7.46 -7.45
C TYR A 153 -10.88 -8.93 -7.10
N ASP A 154 -12.10 -9.41 -7.36
CA ASP A 154 -12.48 -10.81 -7.12
C ASP A 154 -11.67 -11.78 -7.99
N LEU A 155 -11.37 -11.38 -9.24
CA LEU A 155 -10.51 -12.15 -10.14
C LEU A 155 -9.07 -12.21 -9.61
N LEU A 156 -8.50 -11.08 -9.22
CA LEU A 156 -7.16 -11.02 -8.62
C LEU A 156 -7.10 -11.92 -7.37
N TYR A 157 -8.07 -11.80 -6.48
CA TYR A 157 -8.13 -12.61 -5.26
C TYR A 157 -8.16 -14.11 -5.58
N THR A 158 -8.97 -14.51 -6.56
CA THR A 158 -9.07 -15.90 -7.02
C THR A 158 -7.77 -16.42 -7.63
N GLU A 159 -7.12 -15.63 -8.49
CA GLU A 159 -5.86 -15.99 -9.12
C GLU A 159 -4.72 -16.11 -8.10
N LEU A 160 -4.64 -15.19 -7.13
CA LEU A 160 -3.68 -15.28 -6.03
C LEU A 160 -3.92 -16.51 -5.18
N THR A 161 -5.17 -16.83 -4.86
CA THR A 161 -5.53 -18.04 -4.11
C THR A 161 -5.05 -19.30 -4.86
N GLY A 162 -5.31 -19.38 -6.16
CA GLY A 162 -4.81 -20.48 -7.00
C GLY A 162 -3.28 -20.57 -7.03
N ALA A 163 -2.59 -19.43 -7.14
CA ALA A 163 -1.13 -19.39 -7.14
C ALA A 163 -0.54 -19.86 -5.79
N VAL A 164 -1.15 -19.48 -4.67
CA VAL A 164 -0.74 -19.93 -3.34
C VAL A 164 -0.94 -21.44 -3.16
N ILE A 165 -2.07 -22.00 -3.63
CA ILE A 165 -2.31 -23.45 -3.61
C ILE A 165 -1.19 -24.19 -4.35
N LEU A 166 -0.93 -23.80 -5.60
CA LEU A 166 0.10 -24.44 -6.43
C LEU A 166 1.49 -24.35 -5.77
N TYR A 167 1.80 -23.22 -5.14
CA TYR A 167 3.05 -23.05 -4.42
C TYR A 167 3.19 -24.00 -3.23
N ILE A 168 2.14 -24.10 -2.39
CA ILE A 168 2.14 -24.97 -1.21
C ILE A 168 2.22 -26.45 -1.63
N GLU A 169 1.53 -26.84 -2.70
CA GLU A 169 1.60 -28.21 -3.22
C GLU A 169 3.01 -28.60 -3.68
N GLU A 170 3.75 -27.68 -4.30
CA GLU A 170 5.08 -27.95 -4.84
C GLU A 170 6.20 -27.80 -3.80
N TYR A 171 6.09 -26.82 -2.90
CA TYR A 171 7.19 -26.41 -2.01
C TYR A 171 6.86 -26.44 -0.51
N GLY A 172 5.59 -26.58 -0.15
CA GLY A 172 5.11 -26.42 1.23
C GLY A 172 5.17 -24.97 1.73
N VAL A 173 5.05 -24.83 3.06
CA VAL A 173 5.02 -23.54 3.78
C VAL A 173 6.40 -23.15 4.31
#